data_AF-A0A0M8N7U9-F1
#
_entry.id   AF-A0A0M8N7U9-F1
#
_cell.length_a   1.000
_cell.length_b   1.000
_cell.length_c   1.000
_cell.angle_alpha   90.00
_cell.angle_beta   90.00
_cell.angle_gamma   90.00
#
_symmetry.space_group_name_H-M   'P 1'
#
loop_
_entity.id
_entity.type
_entity.pdbx_description
1 polymer ?
#
loop_
_entity_poly.entity_id
_entity_poly.type
_entity_poly.pdbx_seq_one_letter_code
_entity_poly.pdbx_strand_id
1 'polypeptide(L)'
;MQGLNWAQIRDAYFQLKTPNACRKRHERLMERKGADDWDTLKMQRIAKEYMAMRKEIWAGLAARTGEKWNVIEAKESRHNMETCMLTAMTLPAWGLVVNV
;
A
#
# COMPACT_ATOMS: atom_id res chain seq x y z
N MET A 1 -8.29 22.30 -9.14
CA MET A 1 -7.97 21.14 -10.01
C MET A 1 -8.77 21.30 -11.29
N GLN A 2 -8.11 21.47 -12.43
CA GLN A 2 -8.78 21.75 -13.72
C GLN A 2 -9.45 20.46 -14.23
N GLY A 3 -10.71 20.28 -13.86
CA GLY A 3 -11.50 19.11 -14.25
C GLY A 3 -11.91 19.21 -15.71
N LEU A 4 -11.16 18.56 -16.60
CA LEU A 4 -11.61 18.28 -17.95
C LEU A 4 -12.95 17.54 -17.88
N ASN A 5 -13.93 17.95 -18.67
CA ASN A 5 -15.22 17.27 -18.69
C ASN A 5 -15.06 15.88 -19.34
N TRP A 6 -15.97 14.95 -19.05
CA TRP A 6 -15.89 13.57 -19.56
C TRP A 6 -15.87 13.46 -21.09
N ALA A 7 -16.47 14.42 -21.82
CA ALA A 7 -16.43 14.49 -23.27
C ALA A 7 -15.06 14.95 -23.79
N GLN A 8 -14.40 15.90 -23.13
CA GLN A 8 -13.04 16.32 -23.45
C GLN A 8 -12.04 15.18 -23.19
N ILE A 9 -12.22 14.43 -22.09
CA ILE A 9 -11.41 13.25 -21.78
C ILE A 9 -11.61 12.17 -22.85
N ARG A 10 -12.85 11.97 -23.31
CA ARG A 10 -13.13 11.07 -24.43
C ARG A 10 -12.41 11.53 -25.70
N ASP A 11 -12.61 12.78 -26.11
CA ASP A 11 -12.12 13.26 -27.40
C ASP A 11 -10.59 13.27 -27.47
N ALA A 12 -9.93 13.55 -26.34
CA ALA A 12 -8.48 13.54 -26.24
C ALA A 12 -7.86 12.15 -26.11
N TYR A 13 -8.50 11.21 -25.39
CA TYR A 13 -7.84 9.96 -24.99
C TYR A 13 -8.62 8.67 -25.31
N PHE A 14 -9.94 8.74 -25.49
CA PHE A 14 -10.82 7.57 -25.61
C PHE A 14 -11.91 7.78 -26.70
N GLN A 15 -11.49 8.12 -27.92
CA GLN A 15 -12.36 8.53 -29.03
C GLN A 15 -13.45 7.52 -29.42
N LEU A 16 -13.24 6.22 -29.14
CA LEU A 16 -14.20 5.14 -29.42
C LEU A 16 -15.14 4.83 -28.25
N LYS A 17 -15.05 5.54 -27.12
CA LYS A 17 -15.89 5.31 -25.93
C LYS A 17 -16.85 6.47 -25.74
N THR A 18 -17.95 6.26 -25.03
CA THR A 18 -18.86 7.36 -24.70
C THR A 18 -18.37 8.10 -23.46
N PRO A 19 -18.68 9.39 -23.28
CA PRO A 19 -18.32 10.14 -22.08
C PRO A 19 -18.86 9.48 -20.79
N ASN A 20 -20.03 8.84 -20.90
CA ASN A 20 -20.64 8.09 -19.80
C ASN A 20 -19.84 6.82 -19.44
N ALA A 21 -19.22 6.16 -20.42
CA ALA A 21 -18.34 5.03 -20.16
C ALA A 21 -17.06 5.45 -19.41
N CYS A 22 -16.49 6.62 -19.74
CA CYS A 22 -15.36 7.19 -19.01
C CYS A 22 -15.73 7.50 -17.55
N ARG A 23 -16.90 8.10 -17.32
CA ARG A 23 -17.41 8.39 -15.97
C ARG A 23 -17.61 7.12 -15.15
N LYS A 24 -18.36 6.13 -15.66
CA LYS A 24 -18.62 4.87 -14.95
C LYS A 24 -17.33 4.11 -14.63
N ARG A 25 -16.34 4.14 -15.54
CA ARG A 25 -15.04 3.53 -15.28
C ARG A 25 -14.29 4.28 -14.17
N HIS A 26 -14.34 5.60 -14.17
CA HIS A 26 -13.73 6.41 -13.12
C HIS A 26 -14.38 6.16 -11.75
N GLU A 27 -15.71 6.14 -11.66
CA GLU A 27 -16.46 5.81 -10.45
C GLU A 27 -16.02 4.44 -9.89
N ARG A 28 -16.00 3.40 -10.74
CA ARG A 28 -15.52 2.05 -10.33
C ARG A 28 -14.06 2.03 -9.89
N LEU A 29 -13.20 2.83 -10.53
CA LEU A 29 -11.80 2.94 -10.12
C LEU A 29 -11.66 3.65 -8.77
N MET A 30 -12.49 4.68 -8.50
CA MET A 30 -12.50 5.38 -7.23
C MET A 30 -13.10 4.52 -6.10
N GLU A 31 -14.15 3.75 -6.38
CA GLU A 31 -14.69 2.74 -5.45
C GLU A 31 -13.63 1.69 -5.06
N ARG A 32 -12.85 1.21 -6.04
CA ARG A 32 -11.74 0.28 -5.78
C ARG A 32 -10.59 0.93 -5.04
N LYS A 33 -10.31 2.21 -5.30
CA LYS A 33 -9.26 2.96 -4.60
C LYS A 33 -9.59 3.13 -3.12
N GLY A 34 -10.87 3.32 -2.78
CA GLY A 34 -11.32 3.35 -1.38
C GLY A 34 -11.22 2.00 -0.64
N ALA A 35 -11.05 0.89 -1.34
CA ALA A 35 -10.90 -0.44 -0.73
C ALA A 35 -9.47 -0.73 -0.23
N ASP A 36 -8.47 0.03 -0.70
CA ASP A 36 -7.06 -0.06 -0.27
C ASP A 36 -6.65 1.13 0.62
N ASP A 37 -7.60 2.00 0.98
CA ASP A 37 -7.34 3.11 1.91
C ASP A 37 -7.22 2.54 3.33
N TRP A 38 -6.01 2.08 3.64
CA TRP A 38 -5.41 2.18 4.97
C TRP A 38 -5.37 3.66 5.37
N ASP A 39 -6.54 4.22 5.66
CA ASP A 39 -6.73 5.63 5.97
C ASP A 39 -5.73 6.07 7.05
N THR A 40 -5.21 7.28 6.91
CA THR A 40 -4.21 7.86 7.81
C THR A 40 -4.66 7.81 9.26
N LEU A 41 -5.96 7.99 9.53
CA LEU A 41 -6.53 7.86 10.88
C LEU A 41 -6.49 6.43 11.41
N LYS A 42 -6.76 5.44 10.55
CA LYS A 42 -6.68 4.01 10.90
C LYS A 42 -5.22 3.61 11.16
N MET A 43 -4.28 4.09 10.35
CA MET A 43 -2.84 3.92 10.56
C MET A 43 -2.38 4.53 11.87
N GLN A 44 -2.80 5.76 12.20
CA GLN A 44 -2.47 6.40 13.47
C GLN A 44 -3.01 5.64 14.68
N ARG A 45 -4.25 5.13 14.59
CA ARG A 45 -4.83 4.30 15.65
C ARG A 45 -4.03 3.02 15.84
N ILE A 46 -3.70 2.30 14.77
CA ILE A 46 -2.91 1.07 14.82
C ILE A 46 -1.52 1.36 15.38
N ALA A 47 -0.87 2.44 14.95
CA ALA A 47 0.44 2.85 15.47
C ALA A 47 0.39 3.14 16.97
N LYS A 48 -0.67 3.79 17.47
CA LYS A 48 -0.85 4.05 18.90
C LYS A 48 -1.00 2.76 19.71
N GLU A 49 -1.86 1.84 19.26
CA GLU A 49 -2.07 0.55 19.93
C GLU A 49 -0.80 -0.32 19.88
N TYR A 50 -0.11 -0.32 18.74
CA TYR A 50 1.19 -0.96 18.60
C TYR A 50 2.20 -0.41 19.61
N MET A 51 2.30 0.92 19.76
CA MET A 51 3.22 1.53 20.72
C MET A 51 2.89 1.20 22.18
N ALA A 52 1.61 0.99 22.50
CA ALA A 52 1.18 0.57 23.83
C ALA A 52 1.58 -0.90 24.13
N MET A 53 1.47 -1.79 23.15
CA MET A 53 1.70 -3.23 23.33
C MET A 53 3.08 -3.73 22.88
N ARG A 54 3.92 -2.87 22.25
CA ARG A 54 5.21 -3.27 21.66
C ARG A 54 6.11 -4.06 22.61
N LYS A 55 6.15 -3.70 23.90
CA LYS A 55 6.97 -4.42 24.88
C LYS A 55 6.49 -5.86 25.08
N GLU A 56 5.18 -6.09 25.10
CA GLU A 56 4.58 -7.41 25.28
C GLU A 56 4.74 -8.27 24.03
N ILE A 57 4.54 -7.67 22.84
CA ILE A 57 4.75 -8.31 21.53
C ILE A 57 6.18 -8.82 21.40
N TRP A 58 7.16 -7.97 21.72
CA TRP A 58 8.57 -8.28 21.55
C TRP A 58 9.21 -8.99 22.76
N ALA A 59 8.55 -9.03 23.93
CA ALA A 59 9.09 -9.68 25.13
C ALA A 59 9.33 -11.18 24.94
N GLY A 60 8.41 -11.88 24.26
CA GLY A 60 8.55 -13.32 24.02
C GLY A 60 9.76 -13.65 23.12
N LEU A 61 10.05 -12.78 22.16
CA LEU A 61 11.23 -12.90 21.29
C LEU A 61 12.51 -12.52 22.05
N ALA A 62 12.49 -11.44 22.82
CA ALA A 62 13.59 -11.02 23.69
C ALA A 62 14.04 -12.12 24.66
N ALA A 63 13.09 -12.82 25.27
CA ALA A 63 13.37 -13.93 26.17
C ALA A 63 14.08 -15.10 25.48
N ARG A 64 13.83 -15.33 24.18
CA ARG A 64 14.39 -16.46 23.42
C ARG A 64 15.72 -16.12 22.76
N THR A 65 15.92 -14.88 22.34
CA THR A 65 17.16 -14.45 21.67
C THR A 65 18.20 -13.87 22.64
N GLY A 66 17.83 -13.59 23.89
CA GLY A 66 18.70 -12.96 24.88
C GLY A 66 18.95 -11.47 24.62
N GLU A 67 18.26 -10.89 23.64
CA GLU A 67 18.40 -9.49 23.23
C GLU A 67 17.29 -8.63 23.85
N LYS A 68 17.56 -7.35 24.13
CA LYS A 68 16.52 -6.44 24.64
C LYS A 68 15.43 -6.25 23.58
N TRP A 69 14.17 -6.22 24.00
CA TRP A 69 13.02 -6.03 23.11
C TRP A 69 13.16 -4.82 22.17
N ASN A 70 13.71 -3.70 22.66
CA ASN A 70 14.03 -2.51 21.87
C ASN A 70 15.01 -2.77 20.71
N VAL A 71 15.99 -3.66 20.92
CA VAL A 71 17.01 -3.98 19.93
C VAL A 71 16.42 -4.86 18.83
N ILE A 72 15.54 -5.79 19.20
CA ILE A 72 14.86 -6.69 18.26
C ILE A 72 13.93 -5.89 17.36
N GLU A 73 13.10 -5.03 17.93
CA GLU A 73 12.20 -4.15 17.17
C GLU A 73 12.99 -3.25 16.20
N ALA A 74 14.09 -2.66 16.65
CA ALA A 74 14.94 -1.84 15.80
C ALA A 74 15.62 -2.64 14.67
N LYS A 75 16.02 -3.89 14.93
CA LYS A 75 16.59 -4.79 13.92
C LYS A 75 15.52 -5.22 12.91
N GLU A 76 14.32 -5.58 13.35
CA GLU A 76 13.21 -6.00 12.48
C GLU A 76 12.65 -4.84 11.64
N SER A 77 12.52 -3.65 12.22
CA SER A 77 12.12 -2.44 11.46
C SER A 77 13.11 -2.10 10.34
N ARG A 78 14.43 -2.26 10.59
CA ARG A 78 15.46 -2.09 9.55
C ARG A 78 15.41 -3.19 8.51
N HIS A 79 15.27 -4.45 8.95
CA HIS A 79 15.20 -5.59 8.05
C HIS A 79 13.94 -5.56 7.17
N ASN A 80 12.78 -5.18 7.69
CA ASN A 80 11.57 -4.99 6.88
C ASN A 80 11.76 -3.88 5.85
N MET A 81 12.49 -2.80 6.19
CA MET A 81 12.79 -1.75 5.23
C MET A 81 13.71 -2.25 4.11
N GLU A 82 14.78 -2.98 4.45
CA GLU A 82 15.69 -3.60 3.48
C GLU A 82 14.97 -4.66 2.61
N THR A 83 14.14 -5.51 3.22
CA THR A 83 13.33 -6.51 2.51
C THR A 83 12.26 -5.87 1.64
N CYS A 84 11.63 -4.77 2.07
CA CYS A 84 10.74 -3.96 1.22
C CYS A 84 11.50 -3.31 0.04
N MET A 85 12.73 -2.83 0.24
CA MET A 85 13.56 -2.32 -0.86
C MET A 85 13.97 -3.43 -1.82
N LEU A 86 14.34 -4.61 -1.31
CA LEU A 86 14.72 -5.77 -2.12
C LEU A 86 13.52 -6.40 -2.85
N THR A 87 12.33 -6.43 -2.24
CA THR A 87 11.09 -6.88 -2.91
C THR A 87 10.59 -5.86 -3.94
N ALA A 88 10.73 -4.56 -3.67
CA ALA A 88 10.46 -3.52 -4.66
C ALA A 88 11.45 -3.57 -5.85
N MET A 89 12.72 -3.96 -5.60
CA MET A 89 13.74 -4.12 -6.65
C MET A 89 13.66 -5.47 -7.40
N THR A 90 12.98 -6.49 -6.86
CA THR A 90 12.79 -7.80 -7.53
C THR A 90 11.46 -7.93 -8.30
N LEU A 91 10.62 -6.88 -8.30
CA LEU A 91 9.36 -6.81 -9.05
C LEU A 91 9.41 -6.42 -10.56
N PRO A 92 10.53 -6.49 -11.32
CA PRO A 92 10.44 -6.61 -12.77
C PRO A 92 10.44 -8.07 -13.27
N ALA A 93 10.62 -9.09 -12.42
CA ALA A 93 10.80 -10.47 -12.89
C ALA A 93 9.52 -11.34 -12.93
N TRP A 94 8.45 -10.98 -12.23
CA TRP A 94 7.20 -11.76 -12.21
C TRP A 94 6.13 -11.27 -13.22
N GLY A 95 6.45 -10.27 -14.04
CA GLY A 95 5.58 -9.74 -15.09
C GLY A 95 5.86 -10.30 -16.51
N LEU A 96 6.86 -11.17 -16.68
CA LEU A 96 7.21 -11.77 -17.98
C LEU A 96 6.74 -13.24 -18.15
N VAL A 97 5.98 -13.78 -17.20
CA VAL A 97 5.36 -15.13 -17.29
C VAL A 97 3.83 -15.06 -17.31
N VAL A 98 3.25 -13.91 -17.67
CA VAL A 98 1.83 -13.85 -18.12
C VAL A 98 1.84 -13.49 -19.59
N ASN A 99 2.26 -14.46 -20.39
CA ASN A 99 2.06 -14.49 -21.83
C ASN A 99 1.57 -15.89 -22.18
N VAL A 100 0.30 -16.16 -21.85
CA VAL A 100 -0.68 -16.98 -22.59
C VAL A 100 -2.06 -16.43 -22.24
#